data_AF-A0A091B4N8-F1
#
_entry.id   AF-A0A091B4N8-F1
#
_cell.length_a   1.000
_cell.length_b   1.000
_cell.length_c   1.000
_cell.angle_alpha   90.00
_cell.angle_beta   90.00
_cell.angle_gamma   90.00
#
_symmetry.space_group_name_H-M   'P 1'
#
loop_
_entity.id
_entity.type
_entity.pdbx_description
1 polymer ?
#
loop_
_entity_poly.entity_id
_entity_poly.type
_entity_poly.pdbx_seq_one_letter_code
_entity_poly.pdbx_strand_id
1 'polypeptide(L)'
;MRPWVIASLASLLALVGPAAGEDLTVYRCQDAGGRVTLQDEPCPAGQQQSARSMVRPRDPAPPPPAPEREPEPAPVDAALPPPAYYEPGLPFPPPPLFQCTDYDGSQRFSEDYDPATRCVPLPVLGYDVRGSSAAAGTCRWVTESCVRLDDGDACEQFRAKLKQARSDALHAFSDTAAYRKSEVLRLDAIVAESCP
;
A
#
# COMPACT_ATOMS: atom_id res chain seq x y z
N MET A 1 -21.47 56.85 -48.55
CA MET A 1 -21.00 57.72 -47.44
C MET A 1 -21.50 57.11 -46.13
N ARG A 2 -20.65 57.18 -45.09
CA ARG A 2 -20.69 56.51 -43.76
C ARG A 2 -21.98 56.80 -42.93
N PRO A 3 -22.21 56.17 -41.75
CA PRO A 3 -22.83 54.86 -41.58
C PRO A 3 -24.02 54.90 -40.60
N TRP A 4 -24.74 53.79 -40.54
CA TRP A 4 -25.94 53.57 -39.72
C TRP A 4 -25.57 53.19 -38.28
N VAL A 5 -26.22 53.85 -37.32
CA VAL A 5 -26.16 53.57 -35.88
C VAL A 5 -27.22 52.51 -35.57
N ILE A 6 -26.91 51.59 -34.66
CA ILE A 6 -27.70 51.16 -33.49
C ILE A 6 -27.47 49.69 -33.16
N ALA A 7 -27.28 49.47 -31.85
CA ALA A 7 -27.51 48.25 -31.08
C ALA A 7 -26.57 47.05 -31.30
N SER A 8 -25.75 46.81 -30.30
CA SER A 8 -25.67 45.49 -29.66
C SER A 8 -25.18 45.65 -28.23
N LEU A 9 -26.17 45.69 -27.34
CA LEU A 9 -26.05 45.55 -25.90
C LEU A 9 -25.78 44.07 -25.58
N ALA A 10 -24.90 43.84 -24.60
CA ALA A 10 -24.80 42.63 -23.79
C ALA A 10 -24.35 41.31 -24.46
N SER A 11 -23.10 40.93 -24.21
CA SER A 11 -22.76 39.62 -23.60
C SER A 11 -21.26 39.57 -23.33
N LEU A 12 -20.85 40.05 -22.15
CA LEU A 12 -19.53 39.75 -21.59
C LEU A 12 -19.61 38.33 -21.02
N LEU A 13 -19.44 37.32 -21.89
CA LEU A 13 -19.30 35.92 -21.47
C LEU A 13 -17.84 35.72 -21.08
N ALA A 14 -17.57 35.61 -19.77
CA ALA A 14 -16.29 35.21 -19.24
C ALA A 14 -15.93 33.80 -19.73
N LEU A 15 -14.92 33.69 -20.60
CA LEU A 15 -14.25 32.43 -20.87
C LEU A 15 -13.42 32.05 -19.63
N VAL A 16 -14.00 31.27 -18.73
CA VAL A 16 -13.22 30.41 -17.84
C VAL A 16 -12.84 29.18 -18.65
N GLY A 17 -11.70 29.24 -19.34
CA GLY A 17 -11.13 28.09 -20.02
C GLY A 17 -10.51 27.12 -19.00
N PRO A 18 -10.57 25.79 -19.24
CA PRO A 18 -9.86 24.84 -18.40
C PRO A 18 -8.35 25.12 -18.52
N ALA A 19 -7.66 25.18 -17.39
CA ALA A 19 -6.21 25.33 -17.34
C ALA A 19 -5.55 24.01 -17.77
N ALA A 20 -5.50 23.75 -19.08
CA ALA A 20 -4.84 22.58 -19.67
C ALA A 20 -3.36 22.53 -19.22
N GLY A 21 -2.94 21.37 -18.68
CA GLY A 21 -1.53 21.10 -18.39
C GLY A 21 -0.70 21.22 -19.67
N GLU A 22 0.51 21.77 -19.55
CA GLU A 22 1.39 21.92 -20.71
C GLU A 22 1.97 20.56 -21.10
N ASP A 23 1.94 20.24 -22.39
CA ASP A 23 2.55 19.03 -22.95
C ASP A 23 4.08 19.18 -22.95
N LEU A 24 4.78 18.31 -22.23
CA LEU A 24 6.24 18.22 -22.20
C LEU A 24 6.69 17.00 -23.00
N THR A 25 7.65 17.19 -23.91
CA THR A 25 8.28 16.08 -24.65
C THR A 25 9.69 15.86 -24.12
N VAL A 26 9.97 14.66 -23.62
CA VAL A 26 11.30 14.26 -23.16
C VAL A 26 11.91 13.30 -24.18
N TYR A 27 13.14 13.60 -24.62
CA TYR A 27 13.91 12.77 -25.54
C TYR A 27 14.91 11.91 -24.77
N ARG A 28 14.89 10.61 -25.06
CA ARG A 28 15.91 9.65 -24.66
C ARG A 28 16.88 9.46 -25.81
N CYS A 29 18.12 9.90 -25.61
CA CYS A 29 19.20 9.74 -26.57
C CYS A 29 20.12 8.61 -26.13
N GLN A 30 20.44 7.70 -27.04
CA GLN A 30 21.40 6.63 -26.81
C GLN A 30 22.55 6.74 -27.81
N ASP A 31 23.78 6.79 -27.30
CA ASP A 31 24.98 6.81 -28.13
C ASP A 31 25.40 5.40 -28.60
N ALA A 32 26.38 5.34 -29.51
CA ALA A 32 26.90 4.08 -30.04
C ALA A 32 27.59 3.20 -28.97
N GLY A 33 27.97 3.79 -27.83
CA GLY A 33 28.52 3.08 -26.67
C GLY A 33 27.44 2.60 -25.69
N GLY A 34 26.16 2.82 -26.00
CA GLY A 34 25.02 2.42 -25.17
C GLY A 34 24.73 3.35 -23.99
N ARG A 35 25.43 4.49 -23.85
CA ARG A 35 25.13 5.47 -22.80
C ARG A 35 23.84 6.19 -23.14
N VAL A 36 23.04 6.45 -22.12
CA VAL A 36 21.71 7.06 -22.26
C VAL A 36 21.69 8.40 -21.55
N THR A 37 21.19 9.43 -22.25
CA THR A 37 20.90 10.76 -21.70
C THR A 37 19.42 11.11 -21.92
N LEU A 38 18.88 11.92 -21.00
CA LEU A 38 17.52 12.47 -21.10
C LEU A 38 17.63 13.99 -21.25
N GLN A 39 16.90 14.54 -22.21
CA GLN A 39 16.94 15.96 -22.54
C GLN A 39 15.62 16.43 -23.14
N ASP A 40 15.39 17.73 -23.07
CA ASP A 40 14.16 18.36 -23.59
C ASP A 40 14.29 18.78 -25.07
N GLU A 41 15.49 18.64 -25.65
CA GLU A 41 15.79 18.93 -27.06
C GLU A 41 16.01 17.64 -27.88
N PRO A 42 15.74 17.64 -29.20
CA PRO A 42 15.99 16.49 -30.07
C PRO A 42 17.43 15.98 -30.00
N CYS A 43 17.63 14.68 -30.25
CA CYS A 43 18.95 14.08 -30.12
C CYS A 43 19.93 14.59 -31.20
N PRO A 44 21.20 14.86 -30.84
CA PRO A 44 22.27 15.10 -31.81
C PRO A 44 22.37 13.99 -32.87
N ALA A 45 22.77 14.36 -34.08
CA ALA A 45 22.90 13.43 -35.20
C ALA A 45 23.81 12.23 -34.85
N GLY A 46 23.36 11.03 -35.21
CA GLY A 46 24.11 9.78 -34.95
C GLY A 46 23.75 9.06 -33.65
N GLN A 47 22.81 9.58 -32.85
CA GLN A 47 22.26 8.90 -31.67
C GLN A 47 20.89 8.26 -31.95
N GLN A 48 20.56 7.17 -31.27
CA GLN A 48 19.20 6.62 -31.30
C GLN A 48 18.27 7.46 -30.41
N GLN A 49 17.14 7.87 -30.98
CA GLN A 49 16.17 8.75 -30.33
C GLN A 49 14.86 8.02 -30.02
N SER A 50 14.39 8.17 -28.79
CA SER A 50 13.02 7.81 -28.39
C SER A 50 12.37 8.99 -27.69
N ALA A 51 11.26 9.50 -28.22
CA ALA A 51 10.52 10.63 -27.66
C ALA A 51 9.31 10.14 -26.88
N ARG A 52 9.05 10.73 -25.72
CA ARG A 52 7.84 10.50 -24.94
C ARG A 52 7.19 11.82 -24.56
N SER A 53 5.96 12.01 -25.00
CA SER A 53 5.12 13.10 -24.52
C SER A 53 4.52 12.74 -23.16
N MET A 54 4.49 13.72 -22.26
CA MET A 54 3.93 13.61 -20.93
C MET A 54 3.35 14.96 -20.51
N VAL A 55 2.25 14.91 -19.75
CA VAL A 55 1.62 16.13 -19.23
C VAL A 55 2.38 16.55 -17.99
N ARG A 56 2.78 17.82 -17.92
CA ARG A 56 3.40 18.37 -16.72
C ARG A 56 2.40 18.30 -15.56
N PRO A 57 2.73 17.64 -14.43
CA PRO A 57 1.91 17.72 -13.23
C PRO A 57 1.82 19.19 -12.80
N ARG A 58 0.59 19.71 -12.69
CA ARG A 58 0.35 21.03 -12.10
C ARG A 58 0.02 20.84 -10.63
N ASP A 59 0.67 21.65 -9.79
CA ASP A 59 0.30 21.74 -8.39
C ASP A 59 -1.15 22.24 -8.29
N PRO A 60 -1.96 21.67 -7.38
CA PRO A 60 -3.30 22.15 -7.15
C PRO A 60 -3.25 23.63 -6.72
N ALA A 61 -4.23 24.41 -7.16
CA ALA A 61 -4.35 25.79 -6.72
C ALA A 61 -4.42 25.84 -5.18
N PRO A 62 -3.83 26.86 -4.53
CA PRO A 62 -3.96 27.04 -3.10
C PRO A 62 -5.45 27.04 -2.72
N PRO A 63 -5.84 26.36 -1.63
CA PRO A 63 -7.21 26.42 -1.17
C PRO A 63 -7.58 27.90 -0.92
N PRO A 64 -8.82 28.32 -1.25
CA PRO A 64 -9.27 29.66 -0.91
C PRO A 64 -9.15 29.87 0.61
N PRO A 65 -8.93 31.12 1.06
CA PRO A 65 -8.93 31.43 2.48
C PRO A 65 -10.23 30.92 3.10
N ALA A 66 -10.09 30.19 4.21
CA ALA A 66 -11.24 29.67 4.94
C ALA A 66 -12.15 30.85 5.34
N PRO A 67 -13.47 30.73 5.18
CA PRO A 67 -14.39 31.74 5.70
C PRO A 67 -14.18 31.87 7.21
N GLU A 68 -14.28 33.09 7.72
CA GLU A 68 -14.37 33.35 9.16
C GLU A 68 -15.50 32.47 9.72
N ARG A 69 -15.13 31.50 10.55
CA ARG A 69 -16.07 30.52 11.06
C ARG A 69 -16.96 31.24 12.07
N GLU A 70 -18.23 31.41 11.72
CA GLU A 70 -19.25 31.83 12.69
C GLU A 70 -19.17 30.90 13.90
N PRO A 71 -19.23 31.43 15.15
CA PRO A 71 -19.06 30.60 16.33
C PRO A 71 -20.09 29.47 16.31
N GLU A 72 -19.59 28.26 16.12
CA GLU A 72 -20.38 27.05 16.23
C GLU A 72 -20.98 27.01 17.64
N PRO A 73 -22.29 26.73 17.81
CA PRO A 73 -22.85 26.56 19.12
C PRO A 73 -22.03 25.50 19.86
N ALA A 74 -21.67 25.79 21.11
CA ALA A 74 -20.85 24.91 21.92
C ALA A 74 -21.37 23.47 21.82
N PRO A 75 -20.49 22.47 21.62
CA PRO A 75 -20.91 21.09 21.57
C PRO A 75 -21.70 20.80 22.85
N VAL A 76 -22.97 20.45 22.70
CA VAL A 76 -23.71 19.80 23.78
C VAL A 76 -22.93 18.55 24.13
N ASP A 77 -22.50 18.45 25.40
CA ASP A 77 -21.79 17.30 25.95
C ASP A 77 -22.54 16.00 25.61
N ALA A 78 -22.21 15.40 24.46
CA ALA A 78 -22.45 14.00 24.25
C ALA A 78 -21.48 13.32 25.22
N ALA A 79 -22.01 12.85 26.34
CA ALA A 79 -21.24 12.14 27.34
C ALA A 79 -20.35 11.12 26.62
N LEU A 80 -19.03 11.30 26.72
CA LEU A 80 -18.06 10.31 26.29
C LEU A 80 -18.52 8.97 26.89
N PRO A 81 -18.53 7.87 26.10
CA PRO A 81 -18.74 6.57 26.70
C PRO A 81 -17.74 6.43 27.85
N PRO A 82 -18.16 5.92 29.01
CA PRO A 82 -17.26 5.76 30.13
C PRO A 82 -16.03 4.98 29.65
N PRO A 83 -14.81 5.35 30.09
CA PRO A 83 -13.63 4.57 29.76
C PRO A 83 -13.92 3.11 30.10
N ALA A 84 -13.66 2.19 29.16
CA ALA A 84 -13.81 0.78 29.42
C ALA A 84 -13.04 0.46 30.71
N TYR A 85 -13.76 0.03 31.75
CA TYR A 85 -13.16 -0.35 33.01
C TYR A 85 -12.30 -1.59 32.72
N TYR A 86 -10.99 -1.47 32.93
CA TYR A 86 -10.12 -2.62 32.96
C TYR A 86 -10.48 -3.40 34.23
N GLU A 87 -11.26 -4.48 34.10
CA GLU A 87 -11.59 -5.34 35.24
C GLU A 87 -10.28 -5.94 35.77
N PRO A 88 -9.84 -5.58 36.99
CA PRO A 88 -8.60 -6.10 37.53
C PRO A 88 -8.74 -7.61 37.73
N GLY A 89 -7.92 -8.39 37.01
CA GLY A 89 -7.86 -9.84 37.16
C GLY A 89 -8.25 -10.65 35.92
N LEU A 90 -8.71 -10.02 34.83
CA LEU A 90 -8.81 -10.70 33.54
C LEU A 90 -7.45 -10.68 32.82
N PRO A 91 -7.01 -11.79 32.22
CA PRO A 91 -5.83 -11.81 31.36
C PRO A 91 -6.01 -10.82 30.21
N PHE A 92 -4.92 -10.22 29.74
CA PHE A 92 -4.98 -9.44 28.51
C PHE A 92 -5.35 -10.38 27.34
N PRO A 93 -6.13 -9.94 26.35
CA PRO A 93 -6.29 -10.75 25.14
C PRO A 93 -4.92 -10.88 24.46
N PRO A 94 -4.60 -12.05 23.87
CA PRO A 94 -3.34 -12.22 23.17
C PRO A 94 -3.25 -11.22 22.00
N PRO A 95 -2.03 -10.82 21.62
CA PRO A 95 -1.82 -10.04 20.41
C PRO A 95 -2.49 -10.73 19.21
N PRO A 96 -2.93 -9.97 18.19
CA PRO A 96 -3.54 -10.57 17.01
C PRO A 96 -2.56 -11.55 16.36
N LEU A 97 -3.08 -12.72 15.99
CA LEU A 97 -2.37 -13.67 15.17
C LEU A 97 -3.27 -14.10 14.02
N PHE A 98 -2.70 -14.18 12.83
CA PHE A 98 -3.40 -14.50 11.59
C PHE A 98 -2.91 -15.84 11.05
N GLN A 99 -3.84 -16.70 10.66
CA GLN A 99 -3.56 -17.87 9.85
C GLN A 99 -3.80 -17.52 8.38
N CYS A 100 -2.71 -17.40 7.64
CA CYS A 100 -2.72 -17.22 6.20
C CYS A 100 -2.67 -18.59 5.54
N THR A 101 -3.69 -18.89 4.74
CA THR A 101 -3.77 -20.10 3.94
C THR A 101 -3.45 -19.76 2.50
N ASP A 102 -2.50 -20.49 1.97
CA ASP A 102 -2.02 -20.32 0.63
C ASP A 102 -2.86 -21.12 -0.40
N TYR A 103 -2.66 -20.85 -1.69
CA TYR A 103 -3.37 -21.54 -2.78
C TYR A 103 -3.15 -23.05 -2.78
N ASP A 104 -1.97 -23.52 -2.35
CA ASP A 104 -1.65 -24.95 -2.22
C ASP A 104 -2.21 -25.57 -0.92
N GLY A 105 -2.88 -24.77 -0.09
CA GLY A 105 -3.41 -25.17 1.21
C GLY A 105 -2.39 -25.13 2.34
N SER A 106 -1.14 -24.71 2.10
CA SER A 106 -0.16 -24.52 3.16
C SER A 106 -0.60 -23.37 4.08
N GLN A 107 -0.30 -23.52 5.37
CA GLN A 107 -0.70 -22.55 6.40
C GLN A 107 0.53 -21.88 6.99
N ARG A 108 0.45 -20.57 7.16
CA ARG A 108 1.46 -19.73 7.82
C ARG A 108 0.79 -18.89 8.90
N PHE A 109 1.47 -18.73 10.03
CA PHE A 109 1.03 -17.84 11.09
C PHE A 109 1.80 -16.51 11.05
N SER A 110 1.09 -15.40 11.14
CA SER A 110 1.64 -14.05 11.08
C SER A 110 1.10 -13.20 12.24
N GLU A 111 1.94 -12.39 12.87
CA GLU A 111 1.49 -11.44 13.91
C GLU A 111 0.86 -10.18 13.27
N ASP A 112 1.14 -9.94 11.99
CA ASP A 112 0.54 -8.89 11.18
C ASP A 112 -0.37 -9.47 10.09
N TYR A 113 -1.39 -8.71 9.69
CA TYR A 113 -2.18 -9.04 8.50
C TYR A 113 -1.35 -8.79 7.24
N ASP A 114 -0.73 -9.85 6.73
CA ASP A 114 0.18 -9.82 5.58
C ASP A 114 -0.09 -10.98 4.62
N PRO A 115 -1.15 -10.89 3.79
CA PRO A 115 -1.44 -11.89 2.78
C PRO A 115 -0.45 -11.78 1.62
N ALA A 116 0.33 -12.84 1.38
CA ALA A 116 1.25 -12.85 0.25
C ALA A 116 0.46 -12.83 -1.08
N THR A 117 1.03 -12.18 -2.09
CA THR A 117 0.47 -12.16 -3.44
C THR A 117 1.48 -12.71 -4.43
N ARG A 118 1.09 -13.71 -5.22
CA ARG A 118 1.97 -14.30 -6.23
C ARG A 118 1.26 -14.60 -7.54
N CYS A 119 2.07 -14.60 -8.60
CA CYS A 119 1.69 -14.91 -9.96
C CYS A 119 1.68 -16.44 -10.11
N VAL A 120 0.49 -17.05 -10.03
CA VAL A 120 0.32 -18.50 -10.15
C VAL A 120 0.07 -18.86 -11.62
N PRO A 121 0.87 -19.76 -12.23
CA PRO A 121 0.67 -20.17 -13.62
C PRO A 121 -0.74 -20.73 -13.85
N LEU A 122 -1.35 -20.38 -14.98
CA LEU A 122 -2.70 -20.83 -15.30
C LEU A 122 -2.90 -22.38 -15.26
N PRO A 123 -1.94 -23.21 -15.70
CA PRO A 123 -2.10 -24.67 -15.58
C PRO A 123 -2.21 -25.18 -14.13
N VAL A 124 -1.51 -24.55 -13.18
CA VAL A 124 -1.58 -24.90 -11.75
C VAL A 124 -2.96 -24.60 -11.20
N LEU A 125 -3.64 -23.59 -11.76
CA LEU A 125 -5.01 -23.22 -11.42
C LEU A 125 -6.07 -24.04 -12.17
N GLY A 126 -5.67 -25.04 -12.97
CA GLY A 126 -6.56 -25.92 -13.71
C GLY A 126 -7.09 -25.37 -15.04
N TYR A 127 -6.55 -24.26 -15.55
CA TYR A 127 -6.91 -23.78 -16.90
C TYR A 127 -6.21 -24.62 -17.98
N ASP A 128 -6.97 -25.07 -18.98
CA ASP A 128 -6.40 -25.72 -20.15
C ASP A 128 -5.80 -24.68 -21.11
N VAL A 129 -4.48 -24.66 -21.21
CA VAL A 129 -3.72 -23.74 -22.09
C VAL A 129 -3.12 -24.46 -23.31
N ARG A 130 -3.49 -25.73 -23.56
CA ARG A 130 -2.96 -26.50 -24.69
C ARG A 130 -3.30 -25.82 -26.01
N GLY A 131 -2.32 -25.75 -26.91
CA GLY A 131 -2.47 -25.09 -28.22
C GLY A 131 -2.29 -23.57 -28.21
N SER A 132 -2.09 -22.94 -27.03
CA SER A 132 -1.77 -21.52 -26.92
C SER A 132 -0.42 -21.32 -26.23
N SER A 133 0.65 -21.17 -27.02
CA SER A 133 1.98 -20.84 -26.51
C SER A 133 2.01 -19.49 -25.79
N ALA A 134 1.14 -18.56 -26.19
CA ALA A 134 0.96 -17.29 -25.51
C ALA A 134 0.37 -17.47 -24.09
N ALA A 135 -0.60 -18.38 -23.91
CA ALA A 135 -1.22 -18.63 -22.61
C ALA A 135 -0.33 -19.43 -21.66
N ALA A 136 0.59 -20.25 -22.19
CA ALA A 136 1.51 -21.05 -21.38
C ALA A 136 2.44 -20.21 -20.47
N GLY A 137 2.73 -18.97 -20.85
CA GLY A 137 3.52 -18.01 -20.06
C GLY A 137 2.70 -17.06 -19.18
N THR A 138 1.36 -17.19 -19.18
CA THR A 138 0.50 -16.29 -18.41
C THR A 138 0.22 -16.83 -17.01
N CYS A 139 -0.01 -15.91 -16.08
CA CYS A 139 -0.38 -16.23 -14.71
C CYS A 139 -1.55 -15.38 -14.26
N ARG A 140 -2.21 -15.85 -13.21
CA ARG A 140 -3.16 -15.06 -12.45
C ARG A 140 -2.53 -14.70 -11.11
N TRP A 141 -2.66 -13.44 -10.73
CA TRP A 141 -2.34 -13.00 -9.38
C TRP A 141 -3.35 -13.62 -8.41
N VAL A 142 -2.83 -14.42 -7.49
CA VAL A 142 -3.59 -14.99 -6.38
C VAL A 142 -3.03 -14.39 -5.10
N THR A 143 -3.93 -13.99 -4.22
CA THR A 143 -3.63 -13.47 -2.89
C THR A 143 -4.06 -14.51 -1.87
N GLU A 144 -3.21 -14.76 -0.88
CA GLU A 144 -3.53 -15.66 0.23
C GLU A 144 -4.75 -15.18 1.02
N SER A 145 -5.44 -16.12 1.68
CA SER A 145 -6.53 -15.81 2.58
C SER A 145 -6.01 -15.84 4.02
N CYS A 146 -6.00 -14.69 4.70
CA CYS A 146 -5.63 -14.60 6.10
C CYS A 146 -6.86 -14.39 6.97
N VAL A 147 -7.01 -15.23 7.99
CA VAL A 147 -8.04 -15.10 9.02
C VAL A 147 -7.38 -14.80 10.36
N ARG A 148 -7.96 -13.88 11.13
CA ARG A 148 -7.54 -13.65 12.51
C ARG A 148 -7.99 -14.85 13.35
N LEU A 149 -7.07 -15.42 14.12
CA LEU A 149 -7.38 -16.45 15.09
C LEU A 149 -8.14 -15.86 16.28
N ASP A 150 -9.00 -16.67 16.90
CA ASP A 150 -9.53 -16.34 18.21
C ASP A 150 -8.45 -16.43 19.30
N ASP A 151 -8.79 -15.97 20.49
CA ASP A 151 -7.83 -15.86 21.59
C ASP A 151 -7.27 -17.23 22.03
N GLY A 152 -8.07 -18.29 21.94
CA GLY A 152 -7.65 -19.65 22.29
C GLY A 152 -6.61 -20.17 21.31
N ASP A 153 -6.94 -20.13 20.02
CA ASP A 153 -6.06 -20.57 18.94
C ASP A 153 -4.78 -19.73 18.87
N ALA A 154 -4.88 -18.40 19.05
CA ALA A 154 -3.72 -17.52 19.12
C ALA A 154 -2.79 -17.91 20.28
N CYS A 155 -3.35 -18.23 21.45
CA CYS A 155 -2.57 -18.66 22.61
C CYS A 155 -1.85 -20.00 22.38
N GLU A 156 -2.48 -20.97 21.73
CA GLU A 156 -1.80 -22.21 21.34
C GLU A 156 -0.59 -21.92 20.44
N GLN A 157 -0.77 -21.04 19.45
CA GLN A 157 0.30 -20.68 18.53
C GLN A 157 1.41 -19.85 19.19
N PHE A 158 1.10 -18.93 20.11
CA PHE A 158 2.13 -18.20 20.87
C PHE A 158 2.94 -19.12 21.80
N ARG A 159 2.30 -20.11 22.43
CA ARG A 159 3.01 -21.15 23.20
C ARG A 159 3.93 -21.98 22.31
N ALA A 160 3.49 -22.34 21.11
CA ALA A 160 4.32 -23.03 20.12
C ALA A 160 5.51 -22.16 19.66
N LYS A 161 5.28 -20.87 19.36
CA LYS A 161 6.32 -19.90 19.02
C LYS A 161 7.34 -19.74 20.16
N LEU A 162 6.90 -19.65 21.41
CA LEU A 162 7.79 -19.56 22.57
C LEU A 162 8.69 -20.81 22.69
N LYS A 163 8.11 -22.00 22.49
CA LYS A 163 8.87 -23.25 22.47
C LYS A 163 9.94 -23.24 21.37
N GLN A 164 9.59 -22.82 20.15
CA GLN A 164 10.52 -22.69 19.05
C GLN A 164 11.61 -21.65 19.34
N ALA A 165 11.25 -20.46 19.83
CA ALA A 165 12.18 -19.39 20.16
C ALA A 165 13.19 -19.80 21.24
N ARG A 166 12.74 -20.55 22.26
CA ARG A 166 13.64 -21.12 23.29
C ARG A 166 14.65 -22.09 22.67
N SER A 167 14.20 -22.94 21.74
CA SER A 167 15.09 -23.84 20.99
C SER A 167 16.10 -23.06 20.14
N ASP A 168 15.62 -22.07 19.37
CA ASP A 168 16.46 -21.23 18.53
C ASP A 168 17.51 -20.45 19.35
N ALA A 169 17.14 -19.98 20.55
CA ALA A 169 18.04 -19.28 21.45
C ALA A 169 19.15 -20.18 22.01
N LEU A 170 18.86 -21.47 22.26
CA LEU A 170 19.88 -22.46 22.70
C LEU A 170 20.90 -22.77 21.60
N HIS A 171 20.49 -22.67 20.34
CA HIS A 171 21.32 -22.96 19.17
C HIS A 171 21.81 -21.70 18.44
N ALA A 172 21.65 -20.52 19.04
CA ALA A 172 22.00 -19.25 18.42
C ALA A 172 23.52 -19.07 18.31
N PHE A 173 23.96 -18.53 17.17
CA PHE A 173 25.32 -18.02 17.00
C PHE A 173 25.52 -16.73 17.79
N SER A 174 26.76 -16.38 18.11
CA SER A 174 27.09 -15.22 18.96
C SER A 174 26.61 -13.87 18.40
N ASP A 175 26.54 -13.75 17.07
CA ASP A 175 26.04 -12.57 16.36
C ASP A 175 24.52 -12.38 16.46
N THR A 176 23.76 -13.47 16.64
CA THR A 176 22.29 -13.46 16.73
C THR A 176 21.75 -13.74 18.13
N ALA A 177 22.61 -14.15 19.08
CA ALA A 177 22.21 -14.57 20.42
C ALA A 177 21.41 -13.52 21.20
N ALA A 178 21.80 -12.23 21.11
CA ALA A 178 21.08 -11.16 21.78
C ALA A 178 19.63 -11.01 21.29
N TYR A 179 19.44 -11.06 19.96
CA TYR A 179 18.11 -11.00 19.35
C TYR A 179 17.26 -12.23 19.69
N ARG A 180 17.84 -13.43 19.62
CA ARG A 180 17.10 -14.66 19.97
C ARG A 180 16.66 -14.66 21.43
N LYS A 181 17.51 -14.13 22.34
CA LYS A 181 17.15 -13.96 23.74
C LYS A 181 16.03 -12.94 23.94
N SER A 182 16.04 -11.81 23.22
CA SER A 182 14.94 -10.83 23.32
C SER A 182 13.62 -11.41 22.81
N GLU A 183 13.64 -12.23 21.75
CA GLU A 183 12.43 -12.89 21.26
C GLU A 183 11.83 -13.89 22.26
N VAL A 184 12.68 -14.64 22.98
CA VAL A 184 12.19 -15.50 24.08
C VAL A 184 11.49 -14.66 25.15
N LEU A 185 12.09 -13.55 25.57
CA LEU A 185 11.50 -12.69 26.61
C LEU A 185 10.17 -12.06 26.15
N ARG A 186 10.09 -11.62 24.89
CA ARG A 186 8.87 -11.06 24.30
C ARG A 186 7.73 -12.09 24.29
N LEU A 187 8.02 -13.29 23.78
CA LEU A 187 7.02 -14.36 23.69
C LEU A 187 6.62 -14.92 25.06
N ASP A 188 7.55 -14.95 26.02
CA ASP A 188 7.28 -15.36 27.40
C ASP A 188 6.30 -14.40 28.09
N ALA A 189 6.50 -13.08 27.93
CA ALA A 189 5.59 -12.06 28.45
C ALA A 189 4.19 -12.20 27.84
N ILE A 190 4.08 -12.36 26.51
CA ILE A 190 2.79 -12.55 25.83
C ILE A 190 2.05 -13.77 26.40
N VAL A 191 2.74 -14.91 26.52
CA VAL A 191 2.13 -16.14 27.03
C VAL A 191 1.74 -16.00 28.50
N ALA A 192 2.56 -15.36 29.33
CA ALA A 192 2.28 -15.19 30.76
C ALA A 192 1.11 -14.25 31.04
N GLU A 193 0.98 -13.17 30.26
CA GLU A 193 -0.05 -12.15 30.46
C GLU A 193 -1.38 -12.48 29.80
N SER A 194 -1.33 -13.20 28.67
CA SER A 194 -2.51 -13.39 27.81
C SER A 194 -3.04 -14.82 27.73
N CYS A 195 -2.26 -15.81 28.13
CA CYS A 195 -2.58 -17.22 27.92
C CYS A 195 -2.55 -18.01 29.24
N PRO A 196 -3.53 -17.77 30.14
CA PRO A 196 -3.63 -18.49 31.42
C PRO A 196 -3.90 -19.99 31.26
#